data_AF-A0A1Z3MMD4-F1
#
_entry.id   AF-A0A1Z3MMD4-F1
#
_cell.length_a   1.000
_cell.length_b   1.000
_cell.length_c   1.000
_cell.angle_alpha   90.00
_cell.angle_beta   90.00
_cell.angle_gamma   90.00
#
_symmetry.space_group_name_H-M   'P 1'
#
loop_
_entity.id
_entity.type
_entity.pdbx_description
1 polymer ?
#
loop_
_entity_poly.entity_id
_entity_poly.type
_entity_poly.pdbx_seq_one_letter_code
_entity_poly.pdbx_strand_id
1 'polypeptide(L)'
;MNSYLVKYGQQVGVASENNKIRYLKAYQTTASPLNAYRVDFNTTAEELMSVPGADTDAVAKMKNLAITKAWETRFCTPDLNNAMIRSGVDMVSGFLLSDNRTQHVAVCFKKVSDSQQQSSSARKVTGIWYDDVGSTDYLNATLTIYQEGERFYLKRVNGDGSGGEYQLTRKGQKFIKNNDKFGAFYLIRNNKLEIYDNNGFIRDADIKREQ
;
A
#
# COMPACT_ATOMS: atom_id res chain seq x y z
N MET A 1 -20.80 16.97 15.24
CA MET A 1 -20.26 15.59 15.25
C MET A 1 -20.42 15.01 13.86
N ASN A 2 -19.35 14.53 13.22
CA ASN A 2 -19.41 14.12 11.82
C ASN A 2 -20.09 12.74 11.70
N SER A 3 -21.40 12.75 11.41
CA SER A 3 -22.27 11.56 11.52
C SER A 3 -21.84 10.39 10.64
N TYR A 4 -21.08 10.65 9.57
CA TYR A 4 -20.58 9.60 8.69
C TYR A 4 -19.45 8.78 9.34
N LEU A 5 -18.54 9.37 10.12
CA LEU A 5 -17.43 8.63 10.75
C LEU A 5 -17.94 7.67 11.82
N VAL A 6 -19.02 8.04 12.49
CA VAL A 6 -19.73 7.16 13.43
C VAL A 6 -20.28 5.95 12.68
N LYS A 7 -21.03 6.20 11.59
CA LYS A 7 -21.59 5.12 10.74
C LYS A 7 -20.50 4.22 10.16
N TYR A 8 -19.43 4.83 9.65
CA TYR A 8 -18.29 4.10 9.10
C TYR A 8 -17.61 3.22 10.15
N GLY A 9 -17.32 3.76 11.32
CA GLY A 9 -16.75 2.98 12.42
C GLY A 9 -17.65 1.82 12.84
N GLN A 10 -18.96 2.04 12.93
CA GLN A 10 -19.92 0.97 13.20
C GLN A 10 -19.89 -0.12 12.13
N GLN A 11 -19.84 0.23 10.84
CA GLN A 11 -19.74 -0.74 9.74
C GLN A 11 -18.45 -1.57 9.81
N VAL A 12 -17.32 -0.95 10.11
CA VAL A 12 -16.04 -1.66 10.31
C VAL A 12 -16.14 -2.68 11.45
N GLY A 13 -16.87 -2.35 12.52
CA GLY A 13 -17.13 -3.26 13.64
C GLY A 13 -18.05 -4.42 13.27
N VAL A 14 -19.17 -4.15 12.59
CA VAL A 14 -20.12 -5.20 12.14
C VAL A 14 -19.48 -6.17 11.14
N ALA A 15 -18.59 -5.68 10.28
CA ALA A 15 -17.83 -6.52 9.35
C ALA A 15 -16.74 -7.37 10.04
N SER A 16 -16.57 -7.28 11.37
CA SER A 16 -15.64 -8.13 12.11
C SER A 16 -16.23 -9.46 12.49
N GLU A 17 -15.46 -10.52 12.23
CA GLU A 17 -15.80 -11.87 12.63
C GLU A 17 -16.12 -11.87 14.13
N ASN A 18 -17.33 -12.31 14.47
CA ASN A 18 -17.79 -12.46 15.84
C ASN A 18 -17.72 -11.19 16.72
N ASN A 19 -17.87 -9.99 16.14
CA ASN A 19 -17.81 -8.71 16.87
C ASN A 19 -16.48 -8.47 17.61
N LYS A 20 -15.39 -9.12 17.18
CA LYS A 20 -14.07 -8.95 17.81
C LYS A 20 -13.51 -7.53 17.66
N ILE A 21 -14.04 -6.71 16.77
CA ILE A 21 -13.73 -5.28 16.66
C ILE A 21 -14.99 -4.46 16.91
N ARG A 22 -14.93 -3.50 17.84
CA ARG A 22 -16.07 -2.66 18.21
C ARG A 22 -15.71 -1.19 18.13
N TYR A 23 -16.51 -0.42 17.40
CA TYR A 23 -16.44 1.03 17.39
C TYR A 23 -16.63 1.61 18.80
N LEU A 24 -15.79 2.60 19.17
CA LEU A 24 -15.90 3.32 20.42
C LEU A 24 -16.35 4.77 20.20
N LYS A 25 -15.55 5.54 19.48
CA LYS A 25 -15.79 6.97 19.28
C LYS A 25 -15.06 7.50 18.05
N ALA A 26 -15.54 8.63 17.53
CA ALA A 26 -14.87 9.42 16.50
C ALA A 26 -14.87 10.89 16.89
N TYR A 27 -13.74 11.56 16.76
CA TYR A 27 -13.59 12.97 17.11
C TYR A 27 -12.53 13.65 16.25
N GLN A 28 -12.67 14.97 16.06
CA GLN A 28 -11.69 15.77 15.32
C GLN A 28 -10.45 15.98 16.19
N THR A 29 -9.28 15.74 15.63
CA THR A 29 -8.00 16.00 16.31
C THR A 29 -7.41 17.34 15.91
N THR A 30 -7.60 17.73 14.65
CA THR A 30 -7.05 18.96 14.08
C THR A 30 -8.04 19.55 13.08
N ALA A 31 -8.25 20.86 13.11
CA ALA A 31 -9.10 21.55 12.13
C ALA A 31 -8.27 22.23 11.01
N SER A 32 -7.07 22.71 11.33
CA SER A 32 -6.13 23.38 10.42
C SER A 32 -4.70 23.15 10.94
N PRO A 33 -3.67 22.98 10.08
CA PRO A 33 -3.69 23.05 8.61
C PRO A 33 -4.25 21.80 7.92
N LEU A 34 -4.54 20.74 8.70
CA LEU A 34 -5.04 19.46 8.21
C LEU A 34 -6.36 19.17 8.93
N ASN A 35 -7.46 19.04 8.19
CA ASN A 35 -8.74 18.64 8.76
C ASN A 35 -8.69 17.13 9.07
N ALA A 36 -8.35 16.79 10.31
CA ALA A 36 -8.00 15.44 10.73
C ALA A 36 -8.93 14.91 11.83
N TYR A 37 -9.27 13.63 11.72
CA TYR A 37 -10.11 12.92 12.68
C TYR A 37 -9.44 11.64 13.18
N ARG A 38 -9.80 11.25 14.38
CA ARG A 38 -9.46 9.96 14.98
C ARG A 38 -10.71 9.14 15.23
N VAL A 39 -10.62 7.85 14.95
CA VAL A 39 -11.65 6.84 15.21
C VAL A 39 -11.04 5.75 16.08
N ASP A 40 -11.64 5.50 17.23
CA ASP A 40 -11.19 4.48 18.18
C ASP A 40 -12.03 3.21 18.05
N PHE A 41 -11.36 2.06 18.11
CA PHE A 41 -11.94 0.74 18.13
C PHE A 41 -11.38 -0.06 19.30
N ASN A 42 -12.21 -0.88 19.94
CA ASN A 42 -11.76 -1.92 20.84
C ASN A 42 -11.61 -3.24 20.07
N THR A 43 -10.60 -4.03 20.38
CA THR A 43 -10.40 -5.37 19.81
C THR A 43 -10.23 -6.42 20.91
N THR A 44 -10.76 -7.62 20.65
CA THR A 44 -10.42 -8.85 21.38
C THR A 44 -9.80 -9.91 20.46
N ALA A 45 -9.57 -9.57 19.19
CA ALA A 45 -8.88 -10.43 18.23
C ALA A 45 -7.40 -10.55 18.59
N GLU A 46 -6.98 -11.74 19.04
CA GLU A 46 -5.58 -12.06 19.33
C GLU A 46 -4.68 -11.85 18.11
N GLU A 47 -5.20 -12.16 16.92
CA GLU A 47 -4.53 -11.97 15.64
C GLU A 47 -4.24 -10.50 15.28
N LEU A 48 -4.86 -9.55 16.01
CA LEU A 48 -4.64 -8.11 15.88
C LEU A 48 -3.93 -7.49 17.09
N MET A 49 -3.38 -8.32 17.99
CA MET A 49 -2.62 -7.83 19.14
C MET A 49 -1.15 -7.65 18.79
N SER A 50 -0.53 -6.64 19.39
CA SER A 50 0.91 -6.41 19.24
C SER A 50 1.71 -7.54 19.87
N VAL A 51 2.71 -8.01 19.12
CA VAL A 51 3.75 -8.92 19.62
C VAL A 51 4.76 -8.10 20.44
N PRO A 52 5.01 -8.44 21.72
CA PRO A 52 5.95 -7.72 22.56
C PRO A 52 7.41 -7.91 22.09
N GLY A 53 8.30 -6.99 22.49
CA GLY A 53 9.74 -7.09 22.23
C GLY A 53 10.20 -6.66 20.83
N ALA A 54 9.34 -6.01 20.04
CA ALA A 54 9.66 -5.56 18.68
C ALA A 54 10.77 -4.48 18.57
N ASP A 55 11.18 -3.91 19.68
CA ASP A 55 12.34 -3.00 19.80
C ASP A 55 13.68 -3.76 19.73
N THR A 56 13.69 -5.04 20.10
CA THR A 56 14.88 -5.88 20.20
C THR A 56 14.81 -7.16 19.35
N ASP A 57 13.62 -7.58 18.93
CA ASP A 57 13.38 -8.76 18.09
C ASP A 57 12.84 -8.37 16.70
N ALA A 58 13.63 -8.65 15.66
CA ALA A 58 13.29 -8.38 14.26
C ALA A 58 12.06 -9.17 13.78
N VAL A 59 11.83 -10.38 14.28
CA VAL A 59 10.66 -11.19 13.93
C VAL A 59 9.40 -10.58 14.54
N ALA A 60 9.44 -10.19 15.82
CA ALA A 60 8.33 -9.47 16.47
C ALA A 60 8.02 -8.15 15.75
N LYS A 61 9.05 -7.41 15.33
CA LYS A 61 8.89 -6.19 14.52
C LYS A 61 8.19 -6.46 13.19
N MET A 62 8.63 -7.48 12.44
CA MET A 62 7.99 -7.84 11.16
C MET A 62 6.53 -8.26 11.34
N LYS A 63 6.21 -9.03 12.39
CA LYS A 63 4.82 -9.40 12.71
C LYS A 63 3.96 -8.16 12.99
N ASN A 64 4.44 -7.24 13.81
CA ASN A 64 3.71 -6.00 14.11
C ASN A 64 3.49 -5.11 12.89
N LEU A 65 4.47 -5.06 11.97
CA LEU A 65 4.30 -4.37 10.68
C LEU A 65 3.21 -5.02 9.83
N ALA A 66 3.21 -6.35 9.72
CA ALA A 66 2.19 -7.09 8.97
C ALA A 66 0.79 -6.90 9.55
N ILE A 67 0.63 -6.97 10.87
CA ILE A 67 -0.65 -6.74 11.55
C ILE A 67 -1.12 -5.29 11.35
N THR A 68 -0.21 -4.33 11.48
CA THR A 68 -0.51 -2.91 11.20
C THR A 68 -1.01 -2.73 9.77
N LYS A 69 -0.37 -3.40 8.79
CA LYS A 69 -0.78 -3.32 7.39
C LYS A 69 -2.12 -3.98 7.12
N ALA A 70 -2.41 -5.10 7.78
CA ALA A 70 -3.71 -5.76 7.71
C ALA A 70 -4.81 -4.84 8.28
N TRP A 71 -4.55 -4.20 9.42
CA TRP A 71 -5.46 -3.22 10.00
C TRP A 71 -5.66 -2.00 9.10
N GLU A 72 -4.58 -1.45 8.53
CA GLU A 72 -4.65 -0.35 7.57
C GLU A 72 -5.49 -0.71 6.35
N THR A 73 -5.30 -1.90 5.78
CA THR A 73 -6.07 -2.36 4.61
C THR A 73 -7.55 -2.50 4.93
N ARG A 74 -7.87 -3.01 6.12
CA ARG A 74 -9.24 -3.15 6.63
C ARG A 74 -9.90 -1.81 6.94
N PHE A 75 -9.14 -0.87 7.49
CA PHE A 75 -9.65 0.42 7.93
C PHE A 75 -9.67 1.48 6.81
N CYS A 76 -8.71 1.47 5.89
CA CYS A 76 -8.62 2.45 4.79
C CYS A 76 -9.36 1.95 3.53
N THR A 77 -10.67 1.82 3.64
CA THR A 77 -11.52 1.36 2.52
C THR A 77 -11.81 2.48 1.51
N PRO A 78 -12.21 2.13 0.27
CA PRO A 78 -12.73 3.10 -0.69
C PRO A 78 -13.89 3.94 -0.15
N ASP A 79 -14.75 3.36 0.69
CA ASP A 79 -15.88 4.07 1.30
C ASP A 79 -15.43 5.16 2.28
N LEU A 80 -14.40 4.90 3.08
CA LEU A 80 -13.79 5.92 3.93
C LEU A 80 -13.22 7.04 3.09
N ASN A 81 -12.46 6.71 2.03
CA ASN A 81 -11.87 7.72 1.15
C ASN A 81 -12.94 8.60 0.49
N ASN A 82 -14.00 7.99 -0.05
CA ASN A 82 -15.14 8.71 -0.64
C ASN A 82 -15.83 9.63 0.37
N ALA A 83 -15.97 9.18 1.62
CA ALA A 83 -16.56 10.00 2.68
C ALA A 83 -15.64 11.16 3.09
N MET A 84 -14.33 10.93 3.13
CA MET A 84 -13.31 11.97 3.39
C MET A 84 -13.34 13.05 2.31
N ILE A 85 -13.40 12.67 1.03
CA ILE A 85 -13.53 13.61 -0.10
C ILE A 85 -14.78 14.46 0.04
N ARG A 86 -15.96 13.82 0.19
CA ARG A 86 -17.25 14.53 0.29
C ARG A 86 -17.34 15.49 1.47
N SER A 87 -16.60 15.20 2.55
CA SER A 87 -16.69 15.95 3.81
C SER A 87 -15.52 16.91 4.03
N GLY A 88 -14.61 17.03 3.05
CA GLY A 88 -13.42 17.87 3.15
C GLY A 88 -12.46 17.45 4.27
N VAL A 89 -12.44 16.16 4.63
CA VAL A 89 -11.52 15.62 5.64
C VAL A 89 -10.24 15.16 4.95
N ASP A 90 -9.10 15.60 5.45
CA ASP A 90 -7.80 15.34 4.84
C ASP A 90 -7.16 14.06 5.37
N MET A 91 -7.41 13.74 6.64
CA MET A 91 -6.83 12.56 7.29
C MET A 91 -7.79 11.93 8.30
N VAL A 92 -7.85 10.61 8.32
CA VAL A 92 -8.52 9.85 9.38
C VAL A 92 -7.56 8.79 9.91
N SER A 93 -7.37 8.75 11.23
CA SER A 93 -6.60 7.71 11.91
C SER A 93 -7.52 6.72 12.63
N GLY A 94 -7.35 5.43 12.37
CA GLY A 94 -8.07 4.33 13.02
C GLY A 94 -7.21 3.67 14.08
N PHE A 95 -7.52 3.90 15.35
CA PHE A 95 -6.82 3.32 16.48
C PHE A 95 -7.47 2.02 16.90
N LEU A 96 -6.69 0.94 16.91
CA LEU A 96 -7.12 -0.34 17.44
C LEU A 96 -6.59 -0.50 18.87
N LEU A 97 -7.49 -0.62 19.83
CA LEU A 97 -7.19 -0.63 21.26
C LEU A 97 -7.56 -1.98 21.89
N SER A 98 -6.77 -2.41 22.85
CA SER A 98 -7.14 -3.48 23.79
C SER A 98 -6.75 -3.01 25.19
N ASP A 99 -7.67 -3.10 26.15
CA ASP A 99 -7.49 -2.59 27.52
C ASP A 99 -6.93 -1.15 27.57
N ASN A 100 -7.49 -0.26 26.73
CA ASN A 100 -7.05 1.13 26.53
C ASN A 100 -5.59 1.31 26.05
N ARG A 101 -4.90 0.23 25.67
CA ARG A 101 -3.58 0.28 25.06
C ARG A 101 -3.70 0.19 23.55
N THR A 102 -3.01 1.08 22.85
CA THR A 102 -2.90 1.04 21.40
C THR A 102 -2.16 -0.23 20.98
N GLN A 103 -2.83 -1.03 20.17
CA GLN A 103 -2.23 -2.16 19.48
C GLN A 103 -1.65 -1.68 18.15
N HIS A 104 -2.52 -1.16 17.28
CA HIS A 104 -2.13 -0.70 15.95
C HIS A 104 -2.86 0.59 15.57
N VAL A 105 -2.24 1.36 14.69
CA VAL A 105 -2.81 2.60 14.14
C VAL A 105 -2.78 2.50 12.62
N ALA A 106 -3.94 2.69 12.02
CA ALA A 106 -4.07 2.92 10.59
C ALA A 106 -4.19 4.43 10.32
N VAL A 107 -3.51 4.93 9.29
CA VAL A 107 -3.62 6.33 8.87
C VAL A 107 -4.05 6.38 7.41
N CYS A 108 -5.22 6.94 7.17
CA CYS A 108 -5.75 7.13 5.83
C CYS A 108 -5.71 8.62 5.51
N PHE A 109 -4.96 8.97 4.46
CA PHE A 109 -5.05 10.29 3.85
C PHE A 109 -6.12 10.29 2.77
N LYS A 110 -6.78 11.42 2.59
CA LYS A 110 -7.69 11.66 1.47
C LYS A 110 -6.89 11.48 0.19
N LYS A 111 -7.15 10.39 -0.50
CA LYS A 111 -6.67 10.17 -1.86
C LYS A 111 -7.68 10.86 -2.76
N VAL A 112 -7.42 12.14 -3.01
CA VAL A 112 -8.02 12.80 -4.17
C VAL A 112 -7.46 12.04 -5.36
N SER A 113 -8.28 11.28 -6.08
CA SER A 113 -7.89 10.87 -7.42
C SER A 113 -7.56 12.16 -8.17
N ASP A 114 -6.46 12.22 -8.91
CA ASP A 114 -6.04 13.37 -9.72
C ASP A 114 -7.05 13.77 -10.83
N SER A 115 -8.30 13.36 -10.73
CA SER A 115 -9.41 13.65 -11.62
C SER A 115 -10.00 15.06 -11.48
N GLN A 116 -9.23 16.03 -10.98
CA GLN A 116 -9.47 17.46 -11.19
C GLN A 116 -8.21 18.26 -11.54
N GLN A 117 -7.22 17.63 -12.20
CA GLN A 117 -6.30 18.34 -13.09
C GLN A 117 -5.95 17.44 -14.28
N GLN A 118 -6.55 17.76 -15.44
CA GLN A 118 -6.14 17.36 -16.80
C GLN A 118 -5.88 15.86 -17.08
N SER A 119 -6.87 15.22 -17.72
CA SER A 119 -6.72 14.06 -18.61
C SER A 119 -5.59 13.05 -18.27
N SER A 120 -5.68 12.32 -17.16
CA SER A 120 -4.84 11.13 -16.97
C SER A 120 -5.44 9.98 -17.80
N SER A 121 -4.88 9.74 -18.97
CA SER A 121 -5.08 8.52 -19.75
C SER A 121 -4.96 7.28 -18.86
N ALA A 122 -5.92 6.36 -18.96
CA ALA A 122 -5.94 5.11 -18.20
C ALA A 122 -4.58 4.39 -18.25
N ARG A 123 -4.10 3.92 -17.08
CA ARG A 123 -2.85 3.15 -17.00
C ARG A 123 -3.01 1.83 -17.73
N LYS A 124 -2.25 1.64 -18.81
CA LYS A 124 -2.22 0.38 -19.56
C LYS A 124 -1.06 -0.48 -19.04
N VAL A 125 -1.38 -1.51 -18.27
CA VAL A 125 -0.38 -2.47 -17.75
C VAL A 125 0.14 -3.31 -18.91
N THR A 126 1.46 -3.35 -19.08
CA THR A 126 2.14 -4.20 -20.06
C THR A 126 2.41 -5.59 -19.49
N GLY A 127 2.75 -5.67 -18.20
CA GLY A 127 2.92 -6.93 -17.50
C GLY A 127 3.31 -6.75 -16.03
N ILE A 128 3.20 -7.85 -15.28
CA ILE A 128 3.60 -7.97 -13.87
C ILE A 128 4.43 -9.23 -13.73
N TRP A 129 5.61 -9.09 -13.14
CA TRP A 129 6.57 -10.18 -12.92
C TRP A 129 6.95 -10.25 -11.45
N TYR A 130 7.12 -11.46 -10.93
CA TYR A 130 7.76 -11.71 -9.64
C TYR A 130 9.27 -11.71 -9.81
N ASP A 131 9.93 -10.95 -8.95
CA ASP A 131 11.38 -10.83 -8.85
C ASP A 131 11.81 -11.28 -7.45
N ASP A 132 13.05 -11.72 -7.31
CA ASP A 132 13.65 -12.14 -6.03
C ASP A 132 12.82 -13.19 -5.24
N VAL A 133 12.09 -14.07 -5.93
CA VAL A 133 11.22 -15.09 -5.32
C VAL A 133 12.04 -16.00 -4.39
N GLY A 134 11.67 -16.06 -3.11
CA GLY A 134 12.39 -16.82 -2.09
C GLY A 134 13.66 -16.15 -1.53
N SER A 135 13.93 -14.88 -1.89
CA SER A 135 15.02 -14.10 -1.29
C SER A 135 14.73 -13.79 0.18
N THR A 136 15.71 -14.03 1.05
CA THR A 136 15.67 -13.62 2.47
C THR A 136 15.71 -12.10 2.66
N ASP A 137 16.22 -11.37 1.66
CA ASP A 137 16.55 -9.95 1.78
C ASP A 137 15.48 -9.05 1.17
N TYR A 138 14.81 -9.49 0.10
CA TYR A 138 13.83 -8.69 -0.64
C TYR A 138 12.42 -9.29 -0.66
N LEU A 139 12.27 -10.53 -0.16
CA LEU A 139 11.04 -11.32 -0.22
C LEU A 139 10.51 -11.40 -1.68
N ASN A 140 9.28 -11.90 -1.88
CA ASN A 140 8.69 -12.02 -3.21
C ASN A 140 8.33 -10.63 -3.78
N ALA A 141 9.29 -9.98 -4.43
CA ALA A 141 9.10 -8.68 -5.06
C ALA A 141 8.26 -8.80 -6.33
N THR A 142 7.64 -7.70 -6.73
CA THR A 142 6.94 -7.57 -8.01
C THR A 142 7.48 -6.38 -8.80
N LEU A 143 7.61 -6.57 -10.10
CA LEU A 143 7.93 -5.57 -11.09
C LEU A 143 6.72 -5.40 -12.01
N THR A 144 6.23 -4.18 -12.17
CA THR A 144 5.13 -3.84 -13.07
C THR A 144 5.60 -2.83 -14.10
N ILE A 145 5.50 -3.16 -15.38
CA ILE A 145 5.67 -2.18 -16.46
C ILE A 145 4.29 -1.73 -16.92
N TYR A 146 4.07 -0.42 -16.92
CA TYR A 146 2.82 0.18 -17.38
C TYR A 146 3.06 1.48 -18.15
N GLN A 147 2.05 1.86 -18.92
CA GLN A 147 2.02 3.10 -19.69
C GLN A 147 0.97 4.03 -19.10
N GLU A 148 1.33 5.30 -18.92
CA GLU A 148 0.44 6.40 -18.55
C GLU A 148 0.65 7.52 -19.58
N GLY A 149 -0.31 7.64 -20.50
CA GLY A 149 -0.22 8.55 -21.64
C GLY A 149 0.83 8.07 -22.61
N GLU A 150 1.80 8.92 -22.92
CA GLU A 150 2.96 8.59 -23.75
C GLU A 150 4.17 8.09 -22.93
N ARG A 151 4.04 8.06 -21.60
CA ARG A 151 5.15 7.73 -20.70
C ARG A 151 5.05 6.29 -20.22
N PHE A 152 6.21 5.64 -20.11
CA PHE A 152 6.33 4.29 -19.56
C PHE A 152 6.96 4.35 -18.18
N TYR A 153 6.56 3.42 -17.31
CA TYR A 153 7.03 3.34 -15.94
C TYR A 153 7.31 1.89 -15.55
N LEU A 154 8.28 1.70 -14.67
CA LEU A 154 8.51 0.48 -13.91
C LEU A 154 8.21 0.75 -12.44
N LYS A 155 7.29 0.00 -11.86
CA LYS A 155 7.05 -0.01 -10.42
C LYS A 155 7.59 -1.30 -9.80
N ARG A 156 8.47 -1.17 -8.81
CA ARG A 156 8.91 -2.28 -7.94
C ARG A 156 8.19 -2.21 -6.61
N VAL A 157 7.66 -3.32 -6.14
CA VAL A 157 7.13 -3.50 -4.78
C VAL A 157 7.77 -4.75 -4.19
N ASN A 158 8.59 -4.61 -3.18
CA ASN A 158 9.22 -5.70 -2.43
C ASN A 158 8.19 -6.42 -1.56
N GLY A 159 8.50 -7.63 -1.07
CA GLY A 159 7.54 -8.39 -0.27
C GLY A 159 7.22 -7.77 1.11
N ASP A 160 8.05 -6.85 1.59
CA ASP A 160 7.78 -6.03 2.78
C ASP A 160 6.90 -4.79 2.49
N GLY A 161 6.51 -4.59 1.22
CA GLY A 161 5.72 -3.47 0.74
C GLY A 161 6.51 -2.20 0.40
N SER A 162 7.82 -2.17 0.67
CA SER A 162 8.70 -1.08 0.22
C SER A 162 8.85 -1.11 -1.31
N GLY A 163 9.26 0.00 -1.92
CA GLY A 163 9.33 0.02 -3.37
C GLY A 163 9.69 1.37 -3.97
N GLY A 164 9.60 1.43 -5.28
CA GLY A 164 9.88 2.64 -6.05
C GLY A 164 9.26 2.58 -7.43
N GLU A 165 9.13 3.73 -8.04
CA GLU A 165 8.59 3.90 -9.38
C GLU A 165 9.57 4.71 -10.22
N TYR A 166 9.84 4.22 -11.43
CA TYR A 166 10.91 4.72 -12.28
C TYR A 166 10.39 4.94 -13.69
N GLN A 167 10.62 6.13 -14.24
CA GLN A 167 10.27 6.42 -15.62
C GLN A 167 11.17 5.64 -16.58
N LEU A 168 10.58 5.10 -17.63
CA LEU A 168 11.24 4.35 -18.68
C LEU A 168 11.14 5.08 -20.03
N THR A 169 12.19 4.96 -20.82
CA THR A 169 12.16 5.25 -22.26
C THR A 169 12.04 3.95 -23.03
N ARG A 170 11.00 3.83 -23.86
CA ARG A 170 10.80 2.65 -24.73
C ARG A 170 11.51 2.86 -26.07
N LYS A 171 12.37 1.91 -26.46
CA LYS A 171 13.00 1.82 -27.79
C LYS A 171 12.75 0.42 -28.36
N GLY A 172 11.72 0.29 -29.20
CA GLY A 172 11.26 -1.00 -29.70
C GLY A 172 10.75 -1.90 -28.56
N GLN A 173 11.42 -3.03 -28.34
CA GLN A 173 11.13 -3.97 -27.24
C GLN A 173 11.91 -3.67 -25.95
N LYS A 174 12.84 -2.70 -25.98
CA LYS A 174 13.70 -2.32 -24.85
C LYS A 174 13.06 -1.22 -24.03
N PHE A 175 12.95 -1.42 -22.72
CA PHE A 175 12.55 -0.41 -21.75
C PHE A 175 13.78 0.04 -20.96
N ILE A 176 14.20 1.30 -21.10
CA ILE A 176 15.42 1.82 -20.49
C ILE A 176 15.04 2.67 -19.29
N LYS A 177 15.60 2.39 -18.11
CA LYS A 177 15.36 3.19 -16.90
C LYS A 177 16.05 4.54 -17.04
N ASN A 178 15.29 5.62 -16.94
CA ASN A 178 15.83 6.96 -17.07
C ASN A 178 16.71 7.32 -15.87
N ASN A 179 17.80 8.05 -16.13
CA ASN A 179 18.74 8.56 -15.11
C ASN A 179 19.37 7.47 -14.20
N ASP A 180 19.43 6.23 -14.68
CA ASP A 180 20.06 5.14 -13.94
C ASP A 180 21.56 5.06 -14.24
N LYS A 181 22.40 5.29 -13.22
CA LYS A 181 23.87 5.31 -13.37
C LYS A 181 24.47 3.97 -13.80
N PHE A 182 23.75 2.86 -13.59
CA PHE A 182 24.19 1.52 -13.99
C PHE A 182 23.66 1.14 -15.38
N GLY A 183 22.82 1.98 -15.99
CA GLY A 183 22.26 1.74 -17.32
C GLY A 183 21.20 0.65 -17.35
N ALA A 184 20.43 0.50 -16.26
CA ALA A 184 19.42 -0.55 -16.16
C ALA A 184 18.40 -0.51 -17.31
N PHE A 185 18.12 -1.67 -17.90
CA PHE A 185 17.08 -1.84 -18.91
C PHE A 185 16.41 -3.21 -18.85
N TYR A 186 15.26 -3.31 -19.51
CA TYR A 186 14.38 -4.47 -19.45
C TYR A 186 13.94 -4.92 -20.84
N LEU A 187 13.86 -6.23 -21.04
CA LEU A 187 13.30 -6.86 -22.23
C LEU A 187 12.23 -7.87 -21.82
N ILE A 188 11.09 -7.85 -22.51
CA ILE A 188 10.02 -8.84 -22.30
C ILE A 188 10.22 -9.94 -23.34
N ARG A 189 10.60 -11.14 -22.89
CA ARG A 189 10.82 -12.31 -23.77
C ARG A 189 10.28 -13.56 -23.12
N ASN A 190 9.60 -14.41 -23.89
CA ASN A 190 9.05 -15.69 -23.41
C ASN A 190 8.24 -15.57 -22.09
N ASN A 191 7.43 -14.52 -21.98
CA ASN A 191 6.67 -14.13 -20.78
C ASN A 191 7.50 -13.75 -19.55
N LYS A 192 8.82 -13.71 -19.63
CA LYS A 192 9.70 -13.21 -18.57
C LYS A 192 10.09 -11.77 -18.80
N LEU A 193 10.52 -11.12 -17.72
CA LEU A 193 11.19 -9.83 -17.77
C LEU A 193 12.68 -10.04 -17.53
N GLU A 194 13.46 -9.97 -18.60
CA GLU A 194 14.92 -10.00 -18.52
C GLU A 194 15.41 -8.62 -18.05
N ILE A 195 16.28 -8.61 -17.04
CA ILE A 195 16.84 -7.42 -16.40
C ILE A 195 18.32 -7.33 -16.75
N TYR A 196 18.76 -6.17 -17.22
CA TYR A 196 20.13 -5.91 -17.65
C TYR A 196 20.66 -4.61 -17.05
N ASP A 197 22.00 -4.47 -17.03
CA ASP A 197 22.73 -3.21 -16.83
C ASP A 197 23.77 -2.99 -17.95
N ASN A 198 24.68 -2.04 -17.75
CA ASN A 198 25.80 -1.78 -18.67
C ASN A 198 26.79 -2.96 -18.80
N ASN A 199 26.84 -3.87 -17.83
CA ASN A 199 27.74 -5.04 -17.83
C ASN A 199 27.09 -6.27 -18.48
N GLY A 200 25.77 -6.25 -18.69
CA GLY A 200 25.04 -7.28 -19.43
C GLY A 200 23.83 -7.78 -18.69
N PHE A 201 23.49 -9.05 -18.91
CA PHE A 201 22.35 -9.70 -18.28
C PHE A 201 22.57 -9.85 -16.78
N ILE A 202 21.56 -9.48 -15.98
CA ILE A 202 21.58 -9.66 -14.54
C ILE A 202 20.77 -10.90 -14.16
N ARG A 203 19.47 -10.93 -14.50
CA ARG A 203 18.54 -11.99 -14.12
C ARG A 203 17.20 -11.89 -14.86
N ASP A 204 16.37 -12.91 -14.68
CA ASP A 204 14.96 -12.93 -15.08
C ASP A 204 14.04 -12.65 -13.89
N ALA A 205 12.91 -12.00 -14.16
CA ALA A 205 11.71 -12.02 -13.32
C ALA A 205 10.59 -12.79 -14.03
N ASP A 206 9.91 -13.68 -13.31
CA ASP A 206 8.92 -14.61 -13.84
C ASP A 206 7.52 -13.99 -13.85
N ILE A 207 6.68 -14.32 -14.84
CA ILE A 207 5.32 -13.77 -14.88
C ILE A 207 4.55 -14.12 -13.60
N LYS A 208 3.78 -13.16 -13.07
CA LYS A 208 2.82 -13.45 -12.01
C LYS A 208 1.75 -14.38 -12.58
N ARG A 209 1.85 -15.68 -12.29
CA ARG A 209 0.74 -16.61 -12.46
C ARG A 209 -0.22 -16.39 -11.30
N GLU A 210 -1.47 -16.12 -11.61
CA GLU A 210 -2.55 -16.25 -10.63
C GLU A 210 -2.57 -17.71 -10.20
N GLN A 211 -2.36 -17.96 -8.91
CA GLN A 211 -2.73 -19.23 -8.27
C GLN A 211 -4.17 -19.11 -7.80
#